data_AF-G5BMK9-F1
#
_entry.id   AF-G5BMK9-F1
#
_cell.length_a   1.000
_cell.length_b   1.000
_cell.length_c   1.000
_cell.angle_alpha   90.00
_cell.angle_beta   90.00
_cell.angle_gamma   90.00
#
_symmetry.space_group_name_H-M   'P 1'
#
loop_
_entity.id
_entity.type
_entity.pdbx_description
1 polymer ?
#
loop_
_entity_poly.entity_id
_entity_poly.type
_entity_poly.pdbx_seq_one_letter_code
_entity_poly.pdbx_strand_id
1 'polypeptide(L)'
;MWTLAGRGCWHRRVLLPCATGAARPQPPRFWPAARHGAAAGSWASDRLCSSARGVLLVVDANEGIQAQTVANFFLAFEAQLSIIPVINKTDLKNAHPERVEKQIEKVFDIPSDDCIKISAKLGTNVEHVLQAVIERIPLPKVHRKNPLRVLVFDSTFDQYRGVIANVVLFDGVGFQRR
;
A
#
# COMPACT_ATOMS: atom_id res chain seq x y z
N MET A 1 -59.91 -3.44 -29.83
CA MET A 1 -60.79 -3.41 -28.64
C MET A 1 -59.94 -3.79 -27.43
N TRP A 2 -59.84 -2.93 -26.42
CA TRP A 2 -58.94 -3.04 -25.26
C TRP A 2 -59.49 -3.92 -24.14
N THR A 3 -58.63 -4.71 -23.46
CA THR A 3 -58.57 -4.95 -21.99
C THR A 3 -57.35 -5.83 -21.66
N LEU A 4 -56.36 -5.37 -20.85
CA LEU A 4 -56.12 -5.62 -19.41
C LEU A 4 -55.89 -7.12 -19.07
N ALA A 5 -54.95 -7.58 -18.24
CA ALA A 5 -54.11 -7.04 -17.17
C ALA A 5 -52.96 -8.07 -16.97
N GLY A 6 -51.75 -7.73 -16.54
CA GLY A 6 -51.41 -7.50 -15.14
C GLY A 6 -50.85 -8.77 -14.46
N ARG A 7 -49.58 -8.67 -14.02
CA ARG A 7 -48.88 -9.48 -13.02
C ARG A 7 -48.62 -10.96 -13.33
N GLY A 8 -47.35 -11.27 -13.57
CA GLY A 8 -46.80 -12.63 -13.49
C GLY A 8 -45.59 -12.68 -12.56
N CYS A 9 -45.82 -12.79 -11.25
CA CYS A 9 -44.85 -13.39 -10.34
C CYS A 9 -44.95 -14.91 -10.54
N TRP A 10 -43.91 -15.55 -11.07
CA TRP A 10 -43.75 -16.99 -11.00
C TRP A 10 -42.39 -17.31 -10.36
N HIS A 11 -42.49 -17.94 -9.18
CA HIS A 11 -41.40 -18.49 -8.41
C HIS A 11 -41.35 -20.01 -8.64
N ARG A 12 -40.11 -20.54 -8.63
CA ARG A 12 -39.63 -21.94 -8.59
C ARG A 12 -39.18 -22.54 -9.94
N ARG A 13 -37.87 -22.81 -10.13
CA ARG A 13 -37.00 -23.91 -9.60
C ARG A 13 -37.48 -25.27 -10.16
N VAL A 14 -36.71 -26.14 -10.81
CA VAL A 14 -35.28 -26.48 -10.85
C VAL A 14 -35.05 -27.19 -12.19
N LEU A 15 -33.89 -27.03 -12.83
CA LEU A 15 -33.11 -28.13 -13.44
C LEU A 15 -31.70 -27.60 -13.75
N LEU A 16 -30.75 -27.96 -12.90
CA LEU A 16 -29.31 -27.94 -13.21
C LEU A 16 -29.02 -29.07 -14.21
N PRO A 17 -28.02 -28.91 -15.08
CA PRO A 17 -26.75 -29.57 -14.75
C PRO A 17 -25.50 -28.70 -14.98
N CYS A 18 -24.57 -28.91 -14.05
CA CYS A 18 -23.12 -28.98 -14.19
C CYS A 18 -22.34 -28.11 -15.21
N ALA A 19 -21.42 -27.35 -14.61
CA ALA A 19 -20.00 -27.28 -14.96
C ALA A 19 -19.58 -26.48 -16.20
N THR A 20 -19.29 -25.19 -16.01
CA THR A 20 -17.98 -24.60 -16.36
C THR A 20 -17.82 -23.24 -15.68
N GLY A 21 -16.62 -22.97 -15.17
CA GLY A 21 -16.32 -21.81 -14.32
C GLY A 21 -16.61 -20.48 -15.00
N ALA A 22 -17.42 -19.65 -14.35
CA ALA A 22 -17.67 -18.26 -14.74
C ALA A 22 -17.56 -17.37 -13.51
N ALA A 23 -16.72 -16.35 -13.65
CA ALA A 23 -16.46 -15.31 -12.67
C ALA A 23 -17.77 -14.66 -12.16
N ARG A 24 -17.86 -14.43 -10.86
CA ARG A 24 -18.99 -13.69 -10.25
C ARG A 24 -18.94 -12.23 -10.73
N PRO A 25 -20.04 -11.66 -11.27
CA PRO A 25 -20.09 -10.25 -11.59
C PRO A 25 -20.32 -9.45 -10.30
N GLN A 26 -19.39 -8.56 -9.94
CA GLN A 26 -19.63 -7.57 -8.89
C GLN A 26 -20.37 -6.35 -9.47
N PRO A 27 -21.38 -5.80 -8.78
CA PRO A 27 -22.11 -4.63 -9.25
C PRO A 27 -21.26 -3.35 -9.16
N PRO A 28 -21.49 -2.35 -10.03
CA PRO A 28 -20.73 -1.11 -10.03
C PRO A 28 -21.09 -0.26 -8.81
N ARG A 29 -20.21 -0.19 -7.81
CA ARG A 29 -20.31 0.76 -6.71
C ARG A 29 -19.61 2.07 -7.08
N PHE A 30 -20.40 3.05 -7.52
CA PHE A 30 -20.07 4.46 -7.37
C PHE A 30 -20.06 4.80 -5.87
N TRP A 31 -19.00 5.43 -5.36
CA TRP A 31 -18.97 5.96 -3.98
C TRP A 31 -18.67 7.46 -4.01
N PRO A 32 -19.45 8.30 -3.29
CA PRO A 32 -19.26 9.74 -3.27
C PRO A 32 -18.01 10.11 -2.46
N ALA A 33 -17.30 11.14 -2.90
CA ALA A 33 -16.11 11.69 -2.26
C ALA A 33 -16.36 12.05 -0.79
N ALA A 34 -15.51 11.53 0.11
CA ALA A 34 -15.55 11.83 1.54
C ALA A 34 -14.90 13.19 1.82
N ARG A 35 -15.63 14.02 2.58
CA ARG A 35 -15.16 15.28 3.18
C ARG A 35 -14.20 14.99 4.34
N HIS A 36 -13.23 15.91 4.50
CA HIS A 36 -12.41 16.23 5.67
C HIS A 36 -12.29 15.18 6.80
N GLY A 37 -11.07 14.64 6.93
CA GLY A 37 -10.50 14.28 8.23
C GLY A 37 -11.05 13.03 8.89
N ALA A 38 -10.84 11.85 8.31
CA ALA A 38 -10.83 10.59 9.05
C ALA A 38 -10.19 9.48 8.21
N ALA A 39 -9.21 8.80 8.80
CA ALA A 39 -8.62 7.51 8.42
C ALA A 39 -8.66 7.15 6.92
N ALA A 40 -7.49 7.21 6.27
CA ALA A 40 -7.28 6.48 5.03
C ALA A 40 -7.65 5.00 5.28
N GLY A 41 -8.79 4.57 4.75
CA GLY A 41 -9.25 3.19 4.89
C GLY A 41 -8.23 2.21 4.31
N SER A 42 -8.25 0.95 4.75
CA SER A 42 -7.25 -0.08 4.38
C SER A 42 -6.92 -0.12 2.88
N TRP A 43 -7.92 0.14 2.03
CA TRP A 43 -7.80 0.17 0.57
C TRP A 43 -6.84 1.23 0.00
N ALA A 44 -6.56 2.33 0.72
CA ALA A 44 -5.60 3.33 0.28
C ALA A 44 -4.16 2.85 0.56
N SER A 45 -3.93 2.22 1.72
CA SER A 45 -2.66 1.58 2.06
C SER A 45 -2.31 0.46 1.07
N ASP A 46 -3.29 -0.35 0.69
CA ASP A 46 -3.08 -1.47 -0.25
C ASP A 46 -2.63 -0.99 -1.65
N ARG A 47 -3.23 0.09 -2.17
CA ARG A 47 -2.87 0.65 -3.50
C ARG A 47 -1.53 1.37 -3.50
N LEU A 48 -1.20 2.06 -2.40
CA LEU A 48 0.10 2.69 -2.21
C LEU A 48 1.21 1.63 -2.11
N CYS A 49 0.96 0.57 -1.32
CA CYS A 49 1.88 -0.57 -1.18
C CYS A 49 2.13 -1.25 -2.53
N SER A 50 1.08 -1.46 -3.33
CA SER A 50 1.18 -2.07 -4.67
C SER A 50 2.00 -1.25 -5.68
N SER A 51 2.21 0.04 -5.43
CA SER A 51 2.97 0.94 -6.31
C SER A 51 4.40 1.19 -5.83
N ALA A 52 4.66 0.91 -4.55
CA ALA A 52 5.98 1.02 -3.95
C ALA A 52 6.87 -0.15 -4.41
N ARG A 53 8.19 0.03 -4.36
CA ARG A 53 9.18 -1.03 -4.60
C ARG A 53 9.91 -1.45 -3.33
N GLY A 54 9.74 -0.65 -2.28
CA GLY A 54 10.27 -0.92 -0.96
C GLY A 54 9.51 -0.14 0.09
N VAL A 55 9.66 -0.55 1.33
CA VAL A 55 9.02 0.06 2.49
C VAL A 55 10.04 0.19 3.62
N LEU A 56 9.92 1.28 4.38
CA LEU A 56 10.67 1.47 5.60
C LEU A 56 9.84 0.93 6.77
N LEU A 57 10.32 -0.12 7.43
CA LEU A 57 9.67 -0.67 8.61
C LEU A 57 10.24 0.02 9.85
N VAL A 58 9.55 1.05 10.32
CA VAL A 58 9.98 1.84 11.49
C VAL A 58 9.45 1.20 12.78
N VAL A 59 10.36 0.85 13.68
CA VAL A 59 10.09 0.29 15.01
C VAL A 59 10.67 1.21 16.08
N ASP A 60 9.96 1.37 17.18
CA ASP A 60 10.44 2.18 18.31
C ASP A 60 11.41 1.37 19.19
N ALA A 61 12.56 1.96 19.54
CA ALA A 61 13.55 1.35 20.44
C ALA A 61 13.04 1.17 21.89
N ASN A 62 12.01 1.91 22.31
CA ASN A 62 11.43 1.84 23.66
C ASN A 62 10.20 0.92 23.72
N GLU A 63 9.25 1.09 22.77
CA GLU A 63 7.99 0.32 22.77
C GLU A 63 8.15 -1.05 22.07
N GLY A 64 9.13 -1.20 21.18
CA GLY A 64 9.38 -2.43 20.44
C GLY A 64 8.32 -2.71 19.36
N ILE A 65 8.16 -3.99 19.03
CA ILE A 65 7.24 -4.45 17.99
C ILE A 65 5.80 -4.43 18.50
N GLN A 66 4.94 -3.70 17.80
CA GLN A 66 3.50 -3.66 18.06
C GLN A 66 2.72 -4.48 17.01
N ALA A 67 1.46 -4.79 17.31
CA ALA A 67 0.58 -5.52 16.39
C ALA A 67 0.42 -4.81 15.03
N GLN A 68 0.47 -3.48 15.02
CA GLN A 68 0.39 -2.67 13.79
C GLN A 68 1.62 -2.85 12.90
N THR A 69 2.82 -2.90 13.50
CA THR A 69 4.08 -3.18 12.79
C THR A 69 4.03 -4.54 12.11
N VAL A 70 3.50 -5.56 12.82
CA VAL A 70 3.35 -6.91 12.30
C VAL A 70 2.38 -6.94 11.11
N ALA A 71 1.22 -6.28 11.22
CA ALA A 71 0.26 -6.19 10.12
C ALA A 71 0.87 -5.52 8.87
N ASN A 72 1.60 -4.41 9.04
CA ASN A 72 2.25 -3.71 7.93
C ASN A 72 3.39 -4.52 7.31
N PHE A 73 4.13 -5.28 8.11
CA PHE A 73 5.15 -6.19 7.60
C PHE A 73 4.53 -7.26 6.69
N PHE A 74 3.43 -7.90 7.12
CA PHE A 74 2.76 -8.91 6.30
C PHE A 74 2.23 -8.32 4.98
N LEU A 75 1.65 -7.13 5.00
CA LEU A 75 1.22 -6.45 3.77
C LEU A 75 2.39 -6.19 2.80
N ALA A 76 3.54 -5.79 3.32
CA ALA A 76 4.74 -5.56 2.51
C ALA A 76 5.35 -6.87 1.98
N PHE A 77 5.31 -7.92 2.79
CA PHE A 77 5.80 -9.25 2.43
C PHE A 77 4.95 -9.88 1.33
N GLU A 78 3.62 -9.81 1.44
CA GLU A 78 2.67 -10.25 0.41
C GLU A 78 2.87 -9.52 -0.92
N ALA A 79 3.19 -8.22 -0.86
CA ALA A 79 3.49 -7.38 -2.02
C ALA A 79 4.93 -7.55 -2.56
N GLN A 80 5.75 -8.44 -1.98
CA GLN A 80 7.14 -8.70 -2.38
C GLN A 80 8.01 -7.43 -2.44
N LEU A 81 7.77 -6.50 -1.51
CA LEU A 81 8.52 -5.26 -1.44
C LEU A 81 9.85 -5.45 -0.71
N SER A 82 10.87 -4.66 -1.08
CA SER A 82 12.11 -4.57 -0.31
C SER A 82 11.85 -3.90 1.03
N ILE A 83 12.02 -4.62 2.14
CA ILE A 83 11.78 -4.12 3.50
C ILE A 83 13.10 -3.68 4.12
N ILE A 84 13.16 -2.44 4.61
CA ILE A 84 14.32 -1.92 5.34
C ILE A 84 13.90 -1.68 6.79
N PRO A 85 14.35 -2.51 7.76
CA PRO A 85 14.04 -2.31 9.16
C PRO A 85 14.83 -1.15 9.75
N VAL A 86 14.13 -0.24 10.42
CA VAL A 86 14.71 0.94 11.05
C VAL A 86 14.22 1.06 12.49
N ILE A 87 15.17 1.06 13.43
CA ILE A 87 14.89 1.23 14.84
C ILE A 87 15.07 2.72 15.20
N ASN A 88 13.98 3.40 15.52
CA ASN A 88 13.95 4.81 15.83
C ASN A 88 13.92 5.06 17.36
N LYS A 89 14.17 6.32 17.76
CA LYS A 89 14.18 6.80 19.16
C LYS A 89 15.28 6.21 20.05
N THR A 90 16.46 6.00 19.47
CA THR A 90 17.66 5.55 20.21
C THR A 90 18.22 6.59 21.19
N ASP A 91 17.70 7.83 21.18
CA ASP A 91 18.07 8.91 22.09
C ASP A 91 17.45 8.80 23.49
N LEU A 92 16.41 7.99 23.67
CA LEU A 92 15.73 7.87 24.96
C LEU A 92 16.59 7.07 25.96
N LYS A 93 16.65 7.52 27.21
CA LYS A 93 17.37 6.80 28.30
C LYS A 93 16.85 5.39 28.56
N ASN A 94 15.60 5.13 28.19
CA ASN A 94 14.94 3.83 28.30
C ASN A 94 14.97 3.04 26.98
N ALA A 95 15.71 3.51 25.96
CA ALA A 95 15.81 2.81 24.69
C ALA A 95 16.62 1.52 24.86
N HIS A 96 16.07 0.41 24.37
CA HIS A 96 16.71 -0.90 24.39
C HIS A 96 16.83 -1.46 22.96
N PRO A 97 17.69 -0.88 22.11
CA PRO A 97 17.78 -1.26 20.70
C PRO A 97 18.15 -2.74 20.51
N GLU A 98 19.06 -3.28 21.32
CA GLU A 98 19.46 -4.70 21.24
C GLU A 98 18.32 -5.68 21.52
N ARG A 99 17.39 -5.30 22.40
CA ARG A 99 16.21 -6.12 22.67
C ARG A 99 15.29 -6.13 21.46
N VAL A 100 15.10 -4.97 20.83
CA VAL A 100 14.24 -4.82 19.65
C VAL A 100 14.82 -5.53 18.44
N GLU A 101 16.14 -5.50 18.24
CA GLU A 101 16.82 -6.28 17.20
C GLU A 101 16.52 -7.78 17.33
N LYS A 102 16.71 -8.35 18.52
CA LYS A 102 16.39 -9.76 18.80
C LYS A 102 14.91 -10.08 18.62
N GLN A 103 14.02 -9.11 18.83
CA GLN A 103 12.59 -9.28 18.56
C GLN A 103 12.31 -9.29 17.06
N ILE A 104 12.96 -8.40 16.29
CA ILE A 104 12.81 -8.31 14.83
C ILE A 104 13.29 -9.61 14.19
N GLU A 105 14.45 -10.12 14.60
CA GLU A 105 15.00 -11.38 14.12
C GLU A 105 14.07 -12.57 14.41
N LYS A 106 13.47 -12.63 15.60
CA LYS A 106 12.57 -13.72 15.98
C LYS A 106 11.19 -13.67 15.32
N VAL A 107 10.68 -12.48 15.03
CA VAL A 107 9.31 -12.29 14.52
C VAL A 107 9.28 -12.23 13.01
N PHE A 108 10.29 -11.61 12.40
CA PHE A 108 10.33 -11.32 10.98
C PHE A 108 11.42 -12.10 10.23
N ASP A 109 12.25 -12.89 10.93
CA ASP A 109 13.40 -13.64 10.36
C ASP A 109 14.40 -12.74 9.59
N ILE A 110 14.46 -11.45 9.95
CA ILE A 110 15.40 -10.49 9.35
C ILE A 110 16.67 -10.46 10.20
N PRO A 111 17.87 -10.57 9.60
CA PRO A 111 19.11 -10.51 10.37
C PRO A 111 19.24 -9.17 11.10
N SER A 112 19.67 -9.25 12.36
CA SER A 112 19.91 -8.08 13.21
C SER A 112 20.88 -7.07 12.56
N ASP A 113 21.84 -7.54 11.77
CA ASP A 113 22.82 -6.70 11.06
C ASP A 113 22.19 -5.77 10.00
N ASP A 114 21.00 -6.10 9.49
CA ASP A 114 20.30 -5.27 8.51
C ASP A 114 19.49 -4.13 9.14
N CYS A 115 19.38 -4.11 10.47
CA CYS A 115 18.61 -3.13 11.24
C CYS A 115 19.38 -1.83 11.43
N ILE A 116 18.84 -0.73 10.91
CA ILE A 116 19.47 0.59 11.04
C ILE A 116 18.93 1.30 12.27
N LYS A 117 19.81 1.63 13.20
CA LYS A 117 19.51 2.39 14.42
C LYS A 117 19.57 3.88 14.13
N ILE A 118 18.49 4.61 14.35
CA ILE A 118 18.43 6.06 14.14
C ILE A 118 17.84 6.81 15.33
N SER A 119 18.12 8.11 15.40
CA SER A 119 17.33 9.06 16.19
C SER A 119 16.82 10.15 15.27
N ALA A 120 15.53 10.08 14.92
CA ALA A 120 14.90 11.10 14.09
C ALA A 120 14.87 12.49 14.77
N LYS A 121 14.95 12.56 16.10
CA LYS A 121 14.95 13.82 16.86
C LYS A 121 16.29 14.54 16.80
N LEU A 122 17.39 13.80 16.90
CA LEU A 122 18.75 14.35 16.83
C LEU A 122 19.29 14.37 15.40
N GLY A 123 18.63 13.71 14.46
CA GLY A 123 19.12 13.53 13.08
C GLY A 123 20.24 12.50 12.98
N THR A 124 20.57 11.80 14.05
CA THR A 124 21.67 10.83 14.08
C THR A 124 21.35 9.64 13.19
N ASN A 125 22.29 9.32 12.29
CA ASN A 125 22.28 8.14 11.41
C ASN A 125 21.14 8.09 10.36
N VAL A 126 20.48 9.22 10.10
CA VAL A 126 19.44 9.34 9.05
C VAL A 126 20.03 9.21 7.65
N GLU A 127 21.26 9.71 7.44
CA GLU A 127 21.97 9.59 6.16
C GLU A 127 22.19 8.12 5.76
N HIS A 128 22.50 7.26 6.73
CA HIS A 128 22.67 5.83 6.49
C HIS A 128 21.37 5.15 6.05
N VAL A 129 20.22 5.61 6.54
CA VAL A 129 18.91 5.14 6.06
C VAL A 129 18.70 5.54 4.61
N LEU A 130 19.01 6.78 4.24
CA LEU A 130 18.89 7.24 2.86
C LEU A 130 19.82 6.44 1.92
N GLN A 131 21.05 6.19 2.36
CA GLN A 131 22.00 5.38 1.60
C GLN A 131 21.48 3.94 1.42
N ALA A 132 20.99 3.31 2.48
CA ALA A 132 20.41 1.98 2.41
C ALA A 132 19.16 1.94 1.51
N VAL A 133 18.34 2.99 1.50
CA VAL A 133 17.20 3.12 0.59
C VAL A 133 17.65 3.15 -0.87
N ILE A 134 18.73 3.88 -1.19
CA ILE A 134 19.27 3.95 -2.55
C ILE A 134 19.85 2.60 -3.00
N GLU A 135 20.56 1.90 -2.10
CA GLU A 135 21.25 0.64 -2.43
C GLU A 135 20.32 -0.58 -2.46
N ARG A 136 19.36 -0.65 -1.53
CA ARG A 136 18.51 -1.84 -1.33
C ARG A 136 17.22 -1.80 -2.16
N ILE A 137 16.68 -0.63 -2.48
CA ILE A 137 15.43 -0.54 -3.26
C ILE A 137 15.76 -0.63 -4.76
N PRO A 138 15.20 -1.62 -5.48
CA PRO A 138 15.49 -1.79 -6.89
C PRO A 138 14.93 -0.63 -7.71
N LEU A 139 15.72 -0.20 -8.69
CA LEU A 139 15.32 0.82 -9.65
C LEU A 139 14.08 0.40 -10.45
N PRO A 140 13.22 1.36 -10.81
CA PRO A 140 12.10 1.10 -11.70
C PRO A 140 12.53 0.55 -13.05
N LYS A 141 12.05 -0.64 -13.43
CA LYS A 141 12.07 -1.07 -14.83
C LYS A 141 11.04 -0.24 -15.59
N VAL A 142 11.52 0.73 -16.38
CA VAL A 142 10.67 1.62 -17.17
C VAL A 142 11.06 1.50 -18.64
N HIS A 143 10.09 1.16 -19.49
CA HIS A 143 10.29 1.14 -20.93
C HIS A 143 9.62 2.33 -21.58
N ARG A 144 10.43 3.30 -22.02
CA ARG A 144 9.95 4.54 -22.67
C ARG A 144 9.20 4.31 -23.99
N LYS A 145 9.40 3.15 -24.62
CA LYS A 145 8.78 2.79 -25.91
C LYS A 145 7.39 2.14 -25.78
N ASN A 146 7.01 1.72 -24.57
CA ASN A 146 5.72 1.09 -24.33
C ASN A 146 4.59 2.14 -24.33
N PRO A 147 3.32 1.73 -24.59
CA PRO A 147 2.19 2.61 -24.40
C PRO A 147 2.15 3.10 -22.95
N LEU A 148 1.63 4.32 -22.74
CA LEU A 148 1.54 4.95 -21.43
C LEU A 148 0.72 4.08 -20.47
N ARG A 149 1.36 3.55 -19.43
CA ARG A 149 0.69 2.80 -18.35
C ARG A 149 0.89 3.52 -17.04
N VAL A 150 -0.23 3.88 -16.41
CA VAL A 150 -0.25 4.74 -15.24
C VAL A 150 -1.31 4.22 -14.27
N LEU A 151 -0.98 4.20 -12.98
CA LEU A 151 -1.90 3.85 -11.90
C LEU A 151 -2.23 5.12 -11.11
N VAL A 152 -3.51 5.45 -11.01
CA VAL A 152 -4.01 6.49 -10.12
C VAL A 152 -4.18 5.87 -8.74
N PHE A 153 -3.40 6.32 -7.77
CA PHE A 153 -3.47 5.79 -6.40
C PHE A 153 -4.22 6.73 -5.45
N ASP A 154 -4.16 8.04 -5.72
CA ASP A 154 -4.84 9.04 -4.90
C ASP A 154 -5.34 10.19 -5.78
N SER A 155 -6.35 10.90 -5.30
CA SER A 155 -6.89 12.09 -5.96
C SER A 155 -7.27 13.12 -4.91
N THR A 156 -6.69 14.31 -5.00
CA THR A 156 -6.98 15.44 -4.11
C THR A 156 -7.78 16.49 -4.87
N PHE A 157 -8.76 17.10 -4.22
CA PHE A 157 -9.54 18.19 -4.81
C PHE A 157 -8.94 19.54 -4.41
N ASP A 158 -8.55 20.33 -5.40
CA ASP A 158 -8.12 21.72 -5.24
C ASP A 158 -9.20 22.65 -5.80
N GLN A 159 -9.53 23.71 -5.07
CA GLN A 159 -10.64 24.62 -5.44
C GLN A 159 -10.39 25.39 -6.75
N TYR A 160 -9.13 25.63 -7.12
CA TYR A 160 -8.77 26.38 -8.33
C TYR A 160 -8.35 25.46 -9.48
N ARG A 161 -7.72 24.32 -9.17
CA ARG A 161 -7.18 23.38 -10.15
C ARG A 161 -8.10 22.19 -10.42
N GLY A 162 -9.19 22.05 -9.66
CA GLY A 162 -10.11 20.93 -9.77
C GLY A 162 -9.54 19.65 -9.16
N VAL A 163 -9.90 18.49 -9.73
CA VAL A 163 -9.41 17.18 -9.26
C VAL A 163 -7.98 16.97 -9.73
N ILE A 164 -7.04 16.91 -8.78
CA ILE A 164 -5.63 16.58 -9.01
C ILE A 164 -5.46 15.09 -8.72
N ALA A 165 -5.15 14.30 -9.76
CA ALA A 165 -4.85 12.87 -9.62
C ALA A 165 -3.35 12.65 -9.38
N ASN A 166 -3.02 11.98 -8.29
CA ASN A 166 -1.68 11.49 -7.99
C ASN A 166 -1.49 10.13 -8.65
N VAL A 167 -0.46 10.02 -9.49
CA VAL A 167 -0.28 8.87 -10.37
C VAL A 167 1.13 8.32 -10.33
N VAL A 168 1.25 7.00 -10.41
CA VAL A 168 2.52 6.30 -10.61
C VAL A 168 2.61 5.84 -12.06
N LEU A 169 3.69 6.25 -12.73
CA LEU A 169 3.97 5.87 -14.12
C LEU A 169 4.81 4.59 -14.14
N PHE A 170 4.29 3.56 -14.80
CA PHE A 170 4.98 2.29 -14.99
C PHE A 170 5.73 2.23 -16.30
N ASP A 171 5.09 2.69 -17.38
CA ASP A 171 5.63 2.59 -18.74
C ASP A 171 5.21 3.76 -19.61
N GLY A 172 5.99 3.96 -20.67
CA GLY A 172 5.80 5.02 -21.65
C GLY A 172 6.34 6.37 -21.17
N VAL A 173 6.05 7.40 -21.95
CA VAL A 173 6.37 8.78 -21.63
C VAL A 173 5.08 9.57 -21.46
N GLY A 174 5.03 10.37 -20.39
CA GLY A 174 3.91 11.28 -20.16
C GLY A 174 3.78 12.27 -21.31
N PHE A 175 2.52 12.60 -21.64
CA PHE A 175 2.11 13.44 -22.75
C PHE A 175 2.98 14.71 -22.86
N GLN A 176 3.84 14.79 -23.88
CA GLN A 176 4.47 16.07 -24.25
C GLN A 176 3.37 17.00 -24.73
N ARG A 177 3.16 18.13 -24.03
CA ARG A 177 2.38 19.24 -24.56
C ARG A 177 2.99 19.64 -25.91
N ARG A 178 2.22 19.44 -26.98
CA ARG A 178 2.37 20.26 -28.20
C ARG A 178 1.88 21.67 -27.91
#